data_AF-A0A9P6PLE1-F1
#
_entry.id   AF-A0A9P6PLE1-F1
#
_cell.length_a   1.000
_cell.length_b   1.000
_cell.length_c   1.000
_cell.angle_alpha   90.00
_cell.angle_beta   90.00
_cell.angle_gamma   90.00
#
_symmetry.space_group_name_H-M   'P 1'
#
loop_
_entity.id
_entity.type
_entity.pdbx_description
1 polymer ?
#
loop_
_entity_poly.entity_id
_entity_poly.type
_entity_poly.pdbx_seq_one_letter_code
_entity_poly.pdbx_strand_id
1 'polypeptide(L)'
;MEVKLCDFGLAKVKTIGASSSSATSTGGFKGTLRWAAPEALDVRPKYSKKSDVYALGMVMWAMAANRSVPFVDQQDNMVVAMLIRNGEREEIPEDTPDEYRSRIGQCWHQDPDQRPNARDVILEDDVMIGSPIDEIGSILSLGPSIDDSIRNRLAACGLGGALDKLAIVDGHEERTNNEGDTHKRSHQGDGDEVISYLRRIANKGNADAQLVLGWMCDHGLDIAGKAEDAPLWYRKAAQQGHSTAQLRLGRMYENHDGNENASHGSSEAARWYRMAAEREEAQALLRLGVLHLHGRGVVQSDAEAARWFQQAARRGVAEAQFNLGLMYSRGQGVEKNDVDGASWMRQAADQDMAEAQFGLGSMYMDGRGVEQSDEMAAMWYRRAAEEGHAAAQLHLGLMHCEGRGVKKSYAEAATWFRKSAEQDNSDAQVQLGDMYQYGRGLRKNFTEAVAWYRRSATLANTSAETNLGRMYESGLGVDRDAATAASWYRKAADHGDAKGQYRL
;
A
#
# COMPACT_ATOMS: atom_id res chain seq x y z
N MET A 1 -41.14 0.14 18.24
CA MET A 1 -39.75 0.60 18.45
C MET A 1 -39.16 0.92 17.08
N GLU A 2 -38.75 2.16 16.82
CA GLU A 2 -38.08 2.54 15.57
C GLU A 2 -36.57 2.32 15.72
N VAL A 3 -35.99 1.44 14.91
CA VAL A 3 -34.54 1.44 14.66
C VAL A 3 -34.33 2.33 13.44
N LYS A 4 -33.51 3.37 13.59
CA LYS A 4 -33.14 4.26 12.49
C LYS A 4 -31.81 3.77 11.96
N LEU A 5 -31.81 3.25 10.73
CA LEU A 5 -30.56 2.92 10.05
C LEU A 5 -29.67 4.16 10.02
N CYS A 6 -28.45 4.05 10.54
CA CYS A 6 -27.43 5.07 10.42
C CYS A 6 -26.89 5.10 9.00
N ASP A 7 -26.57 6.30 8.53
CA ASP A 7 -25.83 6.55 7.31
C ASP A 7 -24.42 5.97 7.45
N PHE A 8 -24.19 4.81 6.84
CA PHE A 8 -22.85 4.24 6.70
C PHE A 8 -22.00 5.04 5.67
N GLY A 9 -22.63 5.95 4.91
CA GLY A 9 -22.00 6.86 3.94
C GLY A 9 -21.48 6.19 2.67
N LEU A 10 -22.06 5.06 2.32
CA LEU A 10 -21.62 4.09 1.31
C LEU A 10 -22.03 4.53 -0.10
N ALA A 11 -23.31 4.86 -0.24
CA ALA A 11 -23.85 5.52 -1.42
C ALA A 11 -23.68 7.06 -1.36
N LYS A 12 -22.93 7.58 -0.36
CA LYS A 12 -22.57 9.00 -0.28
C LYS A 12 -21.26 9.28 -1.00
N VAL A 13 -21.46 9.60 -2.26
CA VAL A 13 -20.56 10.34 -3.13
C VAL A 13 -20.53 11.83 -2.62
N LYS A 14 -19.39 12.57 -2.60
CA LYS A 14 -19.18 13.86 -1.86
C LYS A 14 -18.29 14.88 -2.62
N THR A 15 -18.68 16.15 -2.75
CA THR A 15 -18.13 17.15 -3.71
C THR A 15 -16.68 17.62 -3.51
N ILE A 16 -15.91 17.79 -4.62
CA ILE A 16 -14.76 18.73 -4.69
C ILE A 16 -15.14 19.99 -5.49
N GLY A 17 -15.54 21.04 -4.78
CA GLY A 17 -15.93 22.34 -5.36
C GLY A 17 -14.75 23.22 -5.74
N ALA A 18 -14.89 24.01 -6.81
CA ALA A 18 -13.80 24.82 -7.35
C ALA A 18 -13.47 26.06 -6.49
N SER A 19 -12.18 26.30 -6.24
CA SER A 19 -11.64 27.61 -5.86
C SER A 19 -10.21 27.82 -6.38
N SER A 20 -9.85 29.07 -6.72
CA SER A 20 -8.52 29.54 -7.16
C SER A 20 -7.87 28.88 -8.40
N SER A 21 -8.41 29.22 -9.58
CA SER A 21 -7.63 29.69 -10.74
C SER A 21 -6.36 28.92 -11.21
N SER A 22 -6.54 27.84 -11.94
CA SER A 22 -6.09 27.74 -13.36
C SER A 22 -6.83 26.59 -14.06
N ALA A 23 -6.81 26.54 -15.39
CA ALA A 23 -7.68 25.65 -16.17
C ALA A 23 -7.13 24.21 -16.32
N THR A 24 -8.04 23.31 -16.73
CA THR A 24 -7.78 21.90 -17.14
C THR A 24 -7.22 20.95 -16.08
N SER A 25 -8.10 20.47 -15.19
CA SER A 25 -7.92 19.20 -14.46
C SER A 25 -9.28 18.53 -14.21
N THR A 26 -9.40 17.23 -14.45
CA THR A 26 -10.64 16.45 -14.31
C THR A 26 -11.01 16.16 -12.85
N GLY A 27 -12.24 16.50 -12.45
CA GLY A 27 -12.87 15.94 -11.26
C GLY A 27 -13.58 14.62 -11.60
N GLY A 28 -13.25 13.55 -10.89
CA GLY A 28 -13.82 12.19 -11.06
C GLY A 28 -14.68 11.73 -9.88
N PHE A 29 -14.77 10.42 -9.62
CA PHE A 29 -15.61 9.77 -8.61
C PHE A 29 -14.87 8.66 -7.81
N LYS A 30 -14.60 8.86 -6.50
CA LYS A 30 -13.71 7.99 -5.67
C LYS A 30 -14.42 6.97 -4.80
N GLY A 31 -13.98 5.71 -4.86
CA GLY A 31 -14.24 4.69 -3.84
C GLY A 31 -15.70 4.21 -3.79
N THR A 32 -16.64 5.10 -3.48
CA THR A 32 -18.08 4.87 -3.25
C THR A 32 -18.96 4.86 -4.49
N LEU A 33 -18.43 5.08 -5.69
CA LEU A 33 -19.27 5.12 -6.90
C LEU A 33 -19.88 3.76 -7.25
N ARG A 34 -19.08 2.69 -7.26
CA ARG A 34 -19.42 1.33 -7.74
C ARG A 34 -20.37 0.55 -6.82
N TRP A 35 -20.91 1.29 -5.89
CA TRP A 35 -21.36 0.96 -4.55
C TRP A 35 -22.60 1.82 -4.21
N ALA A 36 -22.87 2.86 -5.01
CA ALA A 36 -23.96 3.80 -4.86
C ALA A 36 -25.18 3.40 -5.70
N ALA A 37 -26.35 3.75 -5.19
CA ALA A 37 -27.62 3.52 -5.85
C ALA A 37 -27.82 4.45 -7.08
N PRO A 38 -28.57 4.03 -8.11
CA PRO A 38 -28.80 4.83 -9.32
C PRO A 38 -29.23 6.28 -9.05
N GLU A 39 -30.14 6.50 -8.09
CA GLU A 39 -30.65 7.82 -7.71
C GLU A 39 -29.62 8.70 -6.97
N ALA A 40 -28.52 8.13 -6.50
CA ALA A 40 -27.39 8.85 -5.92
C ALA A 40 -26.37 9.30 -6.98
N LEU A 41 -26.56 8.92 -8.24
CA LEU A 41 -25.67 9.24 -9.38
C LEU A 41 -26.31 10.23 -10.39
N ASP A 42 -27.52 10.72 -10.12
CA ASP A 42 -28.20 11.73 -10.92
C ASP A 42 -27.63 13.15 -10.71
N VAL A 43 -27.93 14.06 -11.63
CA VAL A 43 -27.49 15.49 -11.62
C VAL A 43 -27.97 16.27 -10.38
N ARG A 44 -28.91 15.70 -9.61
CA ARG A 44 -29.25 16.11 -8.23
C ARG A 44 -29.47 14.83 -7.41
N PRO A 45 -28.43 14.30 -6.75
CA PRO A 45 -28.52 13.04 -6.01
C PRO A 45 -29.63 13.03 -4.96
N LYS A 46 -30.44 11.96 -4.93
CA LYS A 46 -31.55 11.79 -3.97
C LYS A 46 -31.26 10.66 -2.98
N TYR A 47 -30.30 10.90 -2.10
CA TYR A 47 -29.93 9.94 -1.07
C TYR A 47 -31.09 9.61 -0.13
N SER A 48 -31.30 8.32 0.16
CA SER A 48 -32.31 7.85 1.09
C SER A 48 -31.86 6.59 1.84
N LYS A 49 -32.62 6.16 2.85
CA LYS A 49 -32.44 4.84 3.48
C LYS A 49 -32.68 3.67 2.52
N LYS A 50 -33.30 3.88 1.35
CA LYS A 50 -33.39 2.89 0.26
C LYS A 50 -32.13 2.88 -0.59
N SER A 51 -31.37 3.98 -0.62
CA SER A 51 -30.00 4.02 -1.14
C SER A 51 -29.05 3.29 -0.20
N ASP A 52 -29.22 3.42 1.12
CA ASP A 52 -28.57 2.54 2.09
C ASP A 52 -28.96 1.07 1.91
N VAL A 53 -30.18 0.73 1.46
CA VAL A 53 -30.58 -0.67 1.14
C VAL A 53 -30.00 -1.17 -0.18
N TYR A 54 -29.81 -0.31 -1.18
CA TYR A 54 -29.03 -0.67 -2.37
C TYR A 54 -27.55 -0.85 -2.03
N ALA A 55 -27.01 -0.04 -1.11
CA ALA A 55 -25.71 -0.26 -0.54
C ALA A 55 -25.70 -1.49 0.41
N LEU A 56 -26.83 -1.83 1.06
CA LEU A 56 -27.13 -3.13 1.69
C LEU A 56 -27.27 -4.25 0.61
N GLY A 57 -27.06 -3.88 -0.64
CA GLY A 57 -26.75 -4.65 -1.82
C GLY A 57 -25.27 -4.54 -2.29
N MET A 58 -24.25 -4.12 -1.47
CA MET A 58 -22.79 -4.17 -1.83
C MET A 58 -21.56 -4.62 -0.86
N VAL A 59 -21.69 -5.05 0.45
CA VAL A 59 -20.93 -6.07 1.36
C VAL A 59 -21.70 -7.25 2.30
N MET A 60 -22.53 -8.40 2.20
CA MET A 60 -23.48 -9.45 1.42
C MET A 60 -23.11 -10.49 0.19
N TRP A 61 -23.47 -10.38 -1.11
CA TRP A 61 -23.00 -11.25 -2.26
C TRP A 61 -21.55 -11.29 -2.74
N ALA A 62 -20.64 -10.34 -2.54
CA ALA A 62 -19.26 -10.52 -3.03
C ALA A 62 -18.47 -11.51 -2.14
N MET A 63 -19.14 -12.06 -1.13
CA MET A 63 -18.81 -13.35 -0.51
C MET A 63 -19.13 -14.45 -1.53
N ALA A 64 -20.37 -14.53 -2.06
CA ALA A 64 -20.78 -15.36 -3.21
C ALA A 64 -19.81 -15.28 -4.39
N ALA A 65 -19.50 -14.07 -4.87
CA ALA A 65 -18.55 -13.89 -5.97
C ALA A 65 -17.08 -13.94 -5.54
N ASN A 66 -16.78 -14.00 -4.23
CA ASN A 66 -15.46 -13.84 -3.62
C ASN A 66 -14.64 -12.67 -4.24
N ARG A 67 -15.29 -11.52 -4.43
CA ARG A 67 -14.77 -10.31 -5.10
C ARG A 67 -14.64 -9.15 -4.11
N SER A 68 -13.69 -8.25 -4.34
CA SER A 68 -13.51 -7.06 -3.51
C SER A 68 -14.24 -5.81 -4.02
N VAL A 69 -14.56 -5.72 -5.33
CA VAL A 69 -15.23 -4.57 -5.96
C VAL A 69 -16.05 -4.99 -7.20
N PRO A 70 -17.28 -4.49 -7.40
CA PRO A 70 -18.05 -4.55 -8.64
C PRO A 70 -17.40 -3.82 -9.82
N PHE A 71 -17.80 -4.23 -11.02
CA PHE A 71 -17.36 -3.68 -12.30
C PHE A 71 -15.83 -3.60 -12.42
N VAL A 72 -15.08 -4.47 -11.73
CA VAL A 72 -13.60 -4.42 -11.58
C VAL A 72 -12.83 -4.40 -12.90
N ASP A 73 -13.43 -4.98 -13.94
CA ASP A 73 -12.94 -5.02 -15.31
C ASP A 73 -13.11 -3.67 -16.04
N GLN A 74 -14.13 -2.88 -15.67
CA GLN A 74 -14.31 -1.51 -16.13
C GLN A 74 -13.43 -0.55 -15.33
N GLN A 75 -12.62 0.25 -16.05
CA GLN A 75 -11.66 1.18 -15.44
C GLN A 75 -12.19 2.62 -15.40
N ASP A 76 -13.06 3.00 -16.34
CA ASP A 76 -13.65 4.34 -16.40
C ASP A 76 -14.87 4.44 -15.46
N ASN A 77 -14.74 5.31 -14.46
CA ASN A 77 -15.79 5.56 -13.47
C ASN A 77 -17.00 6.32 -14.07
N MET A 78 -16.86 7.09 -15.16
CA MET A 78 -18.03 7.63 -15.88
C MET A 78 -18.82 6.52 -16.58
N VAL A 79 -18.14 5.53 -17.17
CA VAL A 79 -18.81 4.37 -17.78
C VAL A 79 -19.53 3.55 -16.70
N VAL A 80 -18.90 3.27 -15.56
CA VAL A 80 -19.56 2.56 -14.43
C VAL A 80 -20.78 3.33 -13.91
N ALA A 81 -20.71 4.66 -13.81
CA ALA A 81 -21.87 5.47 -13.42
C ALA A 81 -23.03 5.39 -14.44
N MET A 82 -22.73 5.35 -15.75
CA MET A 82 -23.74 5.16 -16.79
C MET A 82 -24.37 3.76 -16.75
N LEU A 83 -23.56 2.71 -16.57
CA LEU A 83 -24.04 1.33 -16.43
C LEU A 83 -25.04 1.20 -15.27
N ILE A 84 -24.67 1.65 -14.07
CA ILE A 84 -25.54 1.60 -12.87
C ILE A 84 -26.85 2.39 -13.11
N ARG A 85 -26.77 3.60 -13.68
CA ARG A 85 -27.94 4.44 -13.98
C ARG A 85 -28.84 3.88 -15.09
N ASN A 86 -28.31 3.06 -15.99
CA ASN A 86 -29.09 2.37 -17.02
C ASN A 86 -29.75 1.07 -16.53
N GLY A 87 -29.41 0.60 -15.32
CA GLY A 87 -29.98 -0.62 -14.72
C GLY A 87 -29.07 -1.84 -14.77
N GLU A 88 -27.86 -1.72 -15.31
CA GLU A 88 -26.89 -2.81 -15.37
C GLU A 88 -26.39 -3.20 -13.97
N ARG A 89 -26.10 -4.49 -13.77
CA ARG A 89 -25.66 -5.08 -12.49
C ARG A 89 -24.56 -6.12 -12.74
N GLU A 90 -23.81 -6.47 -11.71
CA GLU A 90 -22.91 -7.64 -11.76
C GLU A 90 -23.73 -8.93 -11.91
N GLU A 91 -23.15 -9.93 -12.57
CA GLU A 91 -23.72 -11.27 -12.70
C GLU A 91 -23.68 -12.02 -11.36
N ILE A 92 -24.79 -12.62 -10.92
CA ILE A 92 -24.85 -13.36 -9.66
C ILE A 92 -24.38 -14.82 -9.87
N PRO A 93 -23.27 -15.26 -9.24
CA PRO A 93 -22.70 -16.61 -9.43
C PRO A 93 -23.75 -17.71 -9.34
N GLU A 94 -23.72 -18.71 -10.22
CA GLU A 94 -24.76 -19.75 -10.33
C GLU A 94 -24.95 -20.58 -9.05
N ASP A 95 -23.91 -20.71 -8.23
CA ASP A 95 -23.91 -21.38 -6.92
C ASP A 95 -24.52 -20.55 -5.77
N THR A 96 -24.86 -19.28 -6.01
CA THR A 96 -25.59 -18.42 -5.05
C THR A 96 -27.02 -18.96 -4.83
N PRO A 97 -27.46 -19.25 -3.59
CA PRO A 97 -28.81 -19.78 -3.29
C PRO A 97 -29.95 -18.89 -3.80
N ASP A 98 -31.06 -19.47 -4.25
CA ASP A 98 -32.14 -18.72 -4.92
C ASP A 98 -32.84 -17.67 -4.05
N GLU A 99 -33.14 -17.99 -2.78
CA GLU A 99 -33.72 -17.03 -1.83
C GLU A 99 -32.76 -15.86 -1.58
N TYR A 100 -31.46 -16.16 -1.54
CA TYR A 100 -30.42 -15.20 -1.30
C TYR A 100 -30.15 -14.31 -2.54
N ARG A 101 -30.06 -14.91 -3.73
CA ARG A 101 -30.07 -14.27 -5.06
C ARG A 101 -31.28 -13.35 -5.24
N SER A 102 -32.47 -13.77 -4.78
CA SER A 102 -33.69 -12.97 -4.79
C SER A 102 -33.57 -11.77 -3.85
N ARG A 103 -33.11 -11.96 -2.61
CA ARG A 103 -32.92 -10.88 -1.62
C ARG A 103 -31.88 -9.84 -2.09
N ILE A 104 -30.80 -10.27 -2.78
CA ILE A 104 -29.88 -9.38 -3.50
C ILE A 104 -30.61 -8.55 -4.57
N GLY A 105 -31.32 -9.20 -5.49
CA GLY A 105 -32.04 -8.53 -6.57
C GLY A 105 -33.09 -7.52 -6.09
N GLN A 106 -33.73 -7.79 -4.96
CA GLN A 106 -34.67 -6.86 -4.30
C GLN A 106 -33.97 -5.62 -3.73
N CYS A 107 -32.80 -5.78 -3.10
CA CYS A 107 -31.98 -4.64 -2.65
C CYS A 107 -31.50 -3.78 -3.84
N TRP A 108 -31.23 -4.40 -4.99
CA TRP A 108 -30.71 -3.78 -6.21
C TRP A 108 -31.71 -3.00 -7.08
N HIS A 109 -32.99 -2.98 -6.71
CA HIS A 109 -34.04 -2.53 -7.63
C HIS A 109 -33.83 -1.06 -8.09
N GLN A 110 -34.08 -0.79 -9.38
CA GLN A 110 -33.79 0.51 -9.99
C GLN A 110 -34.59 1.64 -9.31
N ASP A 111 -35.90 1.43 -9.14
CA ASP A 111 -36.77 2.26 -8.30
C ASP A 111 -36.48 1.99 -6.80
N PRO A 112 -36.09 3.01 -6.00
CA PRO A 112 -35.83 2.88 -4.57
C PRO A 112 -37.03 2.44 -3.73
N ASP A 113 -38.25 2.78 -4.13
CA ASP A 113 -39.44 2.51 -3.32
C ASP A 113 -39.83 1.02 -3.34
N GLN A 114 -39.40 0.27 -4.36
CA GLN A 114 -39.56 -1.20 -4.43
C GLN A 114 -38.54 -1.97 -3.59
N ARG A 115 -37.45 -1.33 -3.14
CA ARG A 115 -36.44 -2.02 -2.31
C ARG A 115 -37.05 -2.32 -0.93
N PRO A 116 -36.67 -3.41 -0.24
CA PRO A 116 -37.16 -3.70 1.11
C PRO A 116 -36.76 -2.61 2.13
N ASN A 117 -37.27 -2.63 3.35
CA ASN A 117 -36.64 -1.86 4.43
C ASN A 117 -35.50 -2.69 5.01
N ALA A 118 -34.41 -2.05 5.45
CA ALA A 118 -33.26 -2.78 6.00
C ALA A 118 -33.61 -3.69 7.19
N ARG A 119 -34.72 -3.44 7.90
CA ARG A 119 -35.23 -4.32 8.96
C ARG A 119 -35.72 -5.65 8.41
N ASP A 120 -36.43 -5.62 7.29
CA ASP A 120 -37.06 -6.76 6.62
C ASP A 120 -35.97 -7.66 5.99
N VAL A 121 -34.84 -7.06 5.60
CA VAL A 121 -33.62 -7.80 5.16
C VAL A 121 -32.92 -8.52 6.33
N ILE A 122 -33.08 -8.03 7.57
CA ILE A 122 -32.26 -8.41 8.75
C ILE A 122 -33.03 -9.25 9.80
N LEU A 123 -34.37 -9.16 9.87
CA LEU A 123 -35.16 -9.69 10.99
C LEU A 123 -36.12 -10.84 10.63
N GLU A 124 -36.27 -11.22 9.36
CA GLU A 124 -37.13 -12.35 8.97
C GLU A 124 -36.37 -13.70 9.07
N ASP A 125 -36.50 -14.27 10.28
CA ASP A 125 -36.39 -15.67 10.74
C ASP A 125 -35.04 -16.40 10.92
N ASP A 126 -34.99 -17.20 12.00
CA ASP A 126 -33.86 -18.03 12.50
C ASP A 126 -33.57 -19.29 11.64
N VAL A 127 -33.93 -19.29 10.35
CA VAL A 127 -33.90 -20.49 9.47
C VAL A 127 -32.84 -20.37 8.39
N MET A 128 -31.56 -20.56 8.73
CA MET A 128 -30.47 -21.09 7.86
C MET A 128 -29.19 -21.47 8.65
N ILE A 129 -29.31 -21.96 9.89
CA ILE A 129 -28.14 -22.51 10.63
C ILE A 129 -27.90 -23.96 10.16
N GLY A 130 -27.36 -24.11 8.94
CA GLY A 130 -27.46 -25.37 8.19
C GLY A 130 -26.29 -25.81 7.30
N SER A 131 -25.17 -25.06 7.22
CA SER A 131 -23.85 -25.41 6.64
C SER A 131 -23.80 -26.15 5.27
N PRO A 132 -23.10 -25.64 4.23
CA PRO A 132 -21.93 -24.75 4.29
C PRO A 132 -21.99 -23.58 3.27
N ILE A 133 -23.17 -22.99 3.06
CA ILE A 133 -23.41 -22.12 1.89
C ILE A 133 -23.94 -20.71 2.23
N ASP A 134 -24.50 -20.48 3.41
CA ASP A 134 -25.16 -19.19 3.72
C ASP A 134 -24.18 -18.04 4.04
N GLU A 135 -22.92 -18.36 4.36
CA GLU A 135 -21.86 -17.34 4.54
C GLU A 135 -21.38 -16.75 3.22
N ILE A 136 -21.67 -17.40 2.09
CA ILE A 136 -21.63 -16.79 0.75
C ILE A 136 -22.59 -15.57 0.65
N GLY A 137 -23.39 -15.32 1.70
CA GLY A 137 -24.13 -14.08 1.90
C GLY A 137 -23.48 -12.92 2.68
N SER A 138 -22.15 -12.66 2.71
CA SER A 138 -21.47 -11.48 3.37
C SER A 138 -20.48 -10.43 2.68
N ILE A 139 -20.31 -10.21 1.33
CA ILE A 139 -19.74 -8.98 0.61
C ILE A 139 -20.62 -8.29 -0.56
N LEU A 140 -21.96 -8.17 -0.44
CA LEU A 140 -23.07 -7.29 -0.97
C LEU A 140 -24.16 -6.60 0.03
N SER A 141 -23.89 -6.10 1.27
CA SER A 141 -24.29 -4.95 2.11
C SER A 141 -23.15 -4.06 2.78
N LEU A 142 -22.79 -2.88 2.24
CA LEU A 142 -21.45 -2.21 2.10
C LEU A 142 -20.58 -1.66 3.26
N GLY A 143 -19.28 -1.46 2.94
CA GLY A 143 -18.38 -0.37 3.38
C GLY A 143 -17.77 0.37 2.16
N PRO A 144 -17.35 1.67 2.18
CA PRO A 144 -17.32 2.62 3.30
C PRO A 144 -17.70 4.09 2.98
N SER A 145 -18.10 4.90 3.96
CA SER A 145 -17.61 6.30 3.99
C SER A 145 -16.24 6.34 4.67
N ILE A 146 -15.19 6.34 3.85
CA ILE A 146 -13.82 6.47 4.34
C ILE A 146 -13.33 7.90 4.12
N ASP A 147 -13.09 8.56 5.26
CA ASP A 147 -12.62 9.94 5.34
C ASP A 147 -11.24 10.11 4.67
N ASP A 148 -10.90 11.34 4.29
CA ASP A 148 -9.60 11.66 3.71
C ASP A 148 -8.43 11.40 4.68
N SER A 149 -8.69 11.43 6.00
CA SER A 149 -7.80 10.89 7.03
C SER A 149 -7.52 9.39 6.85
N ILE A 150 -8.56 8.59 6.59
CA ILE A 150 -8.45 7.13 6.45
C ILE A 150 -7.85 6.77 5.08
N ARG A 151 -8.13 7.55 4.04
CA ARG A 151 -7.48 7.45 2.71
C ARG A 151 -5.96 7.52 2.80
N ASN A 152 -5.43 8.48 3.56
CA ASN A 152 -3.99 8.60 3.79
C ASN A 152 -3.43 7.47 4.68
N ARG A 153 -4.24 6.93 5.61
CA ARG A 153 -3.86 5.76 6.42
C ARG A 153 -3.86 4.44 5.63
N LEU A 154 -4.72 4.29 4.62
CA LEU A 154 -4.75 3.12 3.73
C LEU A 154 -3.50 3.04 2.85
N ALA A 155 -3.04 4.19 2.31
CA ALA A 155 -1.82 4.26 1.53
C ALA A 155 -0.58 3.81 2.34
N ALA A 156 -0.53 4.15 3.62
CA ALA A 156 0.54 3.73 4.55
C ALA A 156 0.53 2.23 4.92
N CYS A 157 -0.46 1.45 4.46
CA CYS A 157 -0.62 0.03 4.81
C CYS A 157 -0.33 -0.95 3.67
N GLY A 158 0.28 -0.50 2.56
CA GLY A 158 0.73 -1.38 1.47
C GLY A 158 -0.37 -1.92 0.55
N LEU A 159 -1.62 -1.48 0.71
CA LEU A 159 -2.76 -1.82 -0.18
C LEU A 159 -2.81 -0.93 -1.44
N GLY A 160 -1.64 -0.43 -1.89
CA GLY A 160 -1.51 0.60 -2.93
C GLY A 160 -2.06 0.17 -4.30
N GLY A 161 -1.78 -1.06 -4.74
CA GLY A 161 -2.20 -1.57 -6.06
C GLY A 161 -3.73 -1.68 -6.26
N ALA A 162 -4.54 -1.47 -5.23
CA ALA A 162 -6.00 -1.35 -5.35
C ALA A 162 -6.48 0.08 -5.68
N LEU A 163 -5.61 1.10 -5.62
CA LEU A 163 -5.99 2.51 -5.72
C LEU A 163 -5.93 3.10 -7.14
N ASP A 164 -5.22 2.47 -8.09
CA ASP A 164 -5.09 2.97 -9.48
C ASP A 164 -6.39 2.93 -10.30
N LYS A 165 -7.49 2.33 -9.79
CA LYS A 165 -8.78 2.22 -10.49
C LYS A 165 -9.93 3.08 -9.94
N LEU A 166 -9.77 3.79 -8.81
CA LEU A 166 -10.89 4.36 -8.04
C LEU A 166 -10.61 5.81 -7.57
N ALA A 167 -11.15 6.84 -8.25
CA ALA A 167 -10.60 8.21 -8.17
C ALA A 167 -11.58 9.42 -8.23
N ILE A 168 -11.50 10.32 -7.21
CA ILE A 168 -11.99 11.72 -7.00
C ILE A 168 -13.24 12.03 -6.07
N VAL A 169 -14.52 12.11 -6.51
CA VAL A 169 -15.84 12.12 -5.73
C VAL A 169 -16.75 13.41 -5.73
N ASP A 170 -18.11 13.24 -5.83
CA ASP A 170 -19.23 14.26 -5.80
C ASP A 170 -20.67 13.62 -5.79
N GLY A 171 -21.82 14.03 -5.17
CA GLY A 171 -22.15 14.96 -4.05
C GLY A 171 -23.65 15.41 -3.82
N HIS A 172 -24.37 14.85 -2.81
CA HIS A 172 -25.47 15.47 -1.95
C HIS A 172 -26.83 15.98 -2.61
N GLU A 173 -28.00 16.40 -2.02
CA GLU A 173 -28.57 16.64 -0.65
C GLU A 173 -30.15 16.86 -0.55
N GLU A 174 -30.72 17.01 0.67
CA GLU A 174 -31.96 17.78 1.12
C GLU A 174 -33.43 17.30 0.85
N ARG A 175 -34.50 17.68 1.60
CA ARG A 175 -34.82 18.61 2.76
C ARG A 175 -36.09 18.07 3.52
N THR A 176 -36.83 18.65 4.51
CA THR A 176 -37.06 19.97 5.18
C THR A 176 -37.51 19.81 6.67
N ASN A 177 -37.42 20.91 7.46
CA ASN A 177 -38.30 21.49 8.54
C ASN A 177 -39.28 20.61 9.38
N ASN A 178 -39.58 20.89 10.67
CA ASN A 178 -39.55 22.19 11.38
C ASN A 178 -39.25 22.12 12.91
N GLU A 179 -39.16 23.30 13.54
CA GLU A 179 -38.85 23.69 14.94
C GLU A 179 -39.45 22.84 16.10
N GLY A 180 -38.76 22.74 17.26
CA GLY A 180 -39.34 22.01 18.42
C GLY A 180 -38.56 21.77 19.76
N ASP A 181 -37.63 22.63 20.19
CA ASP A 181 -37.12 22.77 21.59
C ASP A 181 -36.39 21.58 22.33
N THR A 182 -35.60 21.94 23.35
CA THR A 182 -35.00 21.12 24.44
C THR A 182 -34.40 19.73 24.16
N HIS A 183 -33.07 19.63 23.99
CA HIS A 183 -32.14 19.16 25.03
C HIS A 183 -30.72 18.83 24.52
N LYS A 184 -29.70 19.02 25.38
CA LYS A 184 -28.39 18.38 25.25
C LYS A 184 -28.49 16.89 25.64
N ARG A 185 -28.37 15.97 24.69
CA ARG A 185 -28.07 14.54 24.93
C ARG A 185 -27.08 14.01 23.89
N SER A 186 -26.33 12.98 24.26
CA SER A 186 -25.17 12.46 23.53
C SER A 186 -25.54 11.60 22.32
N HIS A 187 -24.76 11.71 21.23
CA HIS A 187 -24.78 10.79 20.09
C HIS A 187 -24.02 9.50 20.43
N GLN A 188 -24.65 8.62 21.22
CA GLN A 188 -23.96 7.50 21.87
C GLN A 188 -24.92 6.31 22.07
N GLY A 189 -25.26 5.62 20.98
CA GLY A 189 -26.19 4.48 21.01
C GLY A 189 -26.13 3.55 19.79
N ASP A 190 -26.32 4.06 18.56
CA ASP A 190 -26.66 3.20 17.43
C ASP A 190 -25.47 2.35 16.88
N GLY A 191 -24.24 2.85 17.00
CA GLY A 191 -23.04 2.06 16.65
C GLY A 191 -22.80 0.85 17.56
N ASP A 192 -23.27 0.95 18.81
CA ASP A 192 -23.14 -0.12 19.80
C ASP A 192 -24.09 -1.30 19.50
N GLU A 193 -25.19 -1.10 18.75
CA GLU A 193 -26.08 -2.20 18.34
C GLU A 193 -25.40 -3.14 17.33
N VAL A 194 -24.70 -2.61 16.33
CA VAL A 194 -23.98 -3.41 15.32
C VAL A 194 -22.78 -4.11 15.95
N ILE A 195 -22.02 -3.42 16.80
CA ILE A 195 -20.92 -4.00 17.57
C ILE A 195 -21.45 -5.10 18.52
N SER A 196 -22.60 -4.89 19.16
CA SER A 196 -23.25 -5.91 20.01
C SER A 196 -23.74 -7.11 19.21
N TYR A 197 -24.26 -6.92 18.00
CA TYR A 197 -24.65 -8.02 17.11
C TYR A 197 -23.43 -8.84 16.68
N LEU A 198 -22.37 -8.19 16.19
CA LEU A 198 -21.09 -8.82 15.86
C LEU A 198 -20.52 -9.59 17.05
N ARG A 199 -20.48 -8.98 18.24
CA ARG A 199 -20.08 -9.64 19.50
C ARG A 199 -20.97 -10.83 19.85
N ARG A 200 -22.27 -10.79 19.56
CA ARG A 200 -23.20 -11.92 19.78
C ARG A 200 -22.90 -13.09 18.85
N ILE A 201 -22.70 -12.86 17.55
CA ILE A 201 -22.41 -13.95 16.60
C ILE A 201 -20.96 -14.48 16.72
N ALA A 202 -19.99 -13.61 17.02
CA ALA A 202 -18.62 -14.02 17.31
C ALA A 202 -18.51 -14.85 18.61
N ASN A 203 -19.33 -14.55 19.63
CA ASN A 203 -19.44 -15.38 20.84
C ASN A 203 -20.27 -16.66 20.63
N LYS A 204 -21.19 -16.71 19.65
CA LYS A 204 -21.79 -17.98 19.18
C LYS A 204 -20.77 -18.90 18.47
N GLY A 205 -19.62 -18.37 18.08
CA GLY A 205 -18.53 -19.13 17.46
C GLY A 205 -18.20 -18.74 16.02
N ASN A 206 -18.94 -17.83 15.38
CA ASN A 206 -18.70 -17.46 13.98
C ASN A 206 -17.27 -16.91 13.76
N ALA A 207 -16.50 -17.53 12.86
CA ALA A 207 -15.07 -17.23 12.67
C ALA A 207 -14.83 -15.88 11.97
N ASP A 208 -15.71 -15.49 11.07
CA ASP A 208 -15.55 -14.26 10.28
C ASP A 208 -15.93 -13.04 11.11
N ALA A 209 -16.98 -13.11 11.92
CA ALA A 209 -17.29 -12.11 12.94
C ALA A 209 -16.17 -11.99 13.99
N GLN A 210 -15.45 -13.07 14.30
CA GLN A 210 -14.25 -13.02 15.14
C GLN A 210 -13.07 -12.34 14.43
N LEU A 211 -12.87 -12.55 13.11
CA LEU A 211 -11.90 -11.77 12.32
C LEU A 211 -12.27 -10.28 12.33
N VAL A 212 -13.53 -9.95 12.02
CA VAL A 212 -14.02 -8.57 11.91
C VAL A 212 -13.89 -7.83 13.24
N LEU A 213 -14.29 -8.43 14.37
CA LEU A 213 -14.06 -7.82 15.69
C LEU A 213 -12.58 -7.66 16.00
N GLY A 214 -11.75 -8.66 15.69
CA GLY A 214 -10.29 -8.55 15.83
C GLY A 214 -9.76 -7.32 15.08
N TRP A 215 -10.19 -7.14 13.83
CA TRP A 215 -9.82 -5.99 13.00
C TRP A 215 -10.37 -4.65 13.53
N MET A 216 -11.61 -4.61 14.02
CA MET A 216 -12.20 -3.41 14.62
C MET A 216 -11.46 -2.99 15.90
N CYS A 217 -11.12 -3.94 16.78
CA CYS A 217 -10.29 -3.66 17.97
C CYS A 217 -8.89 -3.15 17.57
N ASP A 218 -8.23 -3.84 16.63
CA ASP A 218 -6.88 -3.53 16.10
C ASP A 218 -6.78 -2.10 15.52
N HIS A 219 -7.87 -1.59 14.93
CA HIS A 219 -7.90 -0.26 14.29
C HIS A 219 -8.57 0.83 15.14
N GLY A 220 -8.99 0.51 16.38
CA GLY A 220 -9.66 1.45 17.29
C GLY A 220 -11.10 1.81 16.92
N LEU A 221 -11.79 0.91 16.21
CA LEU A 221 -13.16 1.08 15.72
C LEU A 221 -14.22 0.39 16.60
N ASP A 222 -13.81 -0.49 17.52
CA ASP A 222 -14.70 -1.08 18.52
C ASP A 222 -14.80 -0.15 19.75
N ILE A 223 -15.93 0.55 19.89
CA ILE A 223 -16.20 1.53 20.96
C ILE A 223 -16.39 0.85 22.32
N ALA A 224 -16.81 -0.42 22.33
CA ALA A 224 -17.04 -1.22 23.53
C ALA A 224 -15.89 -2.18 23.86
N GLY A 225 -14.84 -2.19 23.04
CA GLY A 225 -13.66 -3.02 23.18
C GLY A 225 -12.39 -2.21 23.44
N LYS A 226 -11.33 -2.93 23.79
CA LYS A 226 -9.98 -2.40 23.77
C LYS A 226 -9.23 -2.92 22.55
N ALA A 227 -8.20 -2.20 22.10
CA ALA A 227 -7.21 -2.77 21.19
C ALA A 227 -6.53 -4.02 21.77
N GLU A 228 -6.43 -4.11 23.11
CA GLU A 228 -6.01 -5.30 23.87
C GLU A 228 -6.86 -6.57 23.57
N ASP A 229 -8.12 -6.42 23.12
CA ASP A 229 -9.01 -7.55 22.78
C ASP A 229 -8.73 -8.12 21.39
N ALA A 230 -8.06 -7.38 20.50
CA ALA A 230 -7.85 -7.77 19.10
C ALA A 230 -7.14 -9.13 18.94
N PRO A 231 -6.05 -9.43 19.67
CA PRO A 231 -5.39 -10.74 19.58
C PRO A 231 -6.26 -11.87 20.11
N LEU A 232 -7.20 -11.61 21.02
CA LEU A 232 -8.14 -12.63 21.52
C LEU A 232 -9.15 -13.02 20.45
N TRP A 233 -9.73 -12.03 19.77
CA TRP A 233 -10.69 -12.26 18.69
C TRP A 233 -10.05 -12.93 17.47
N TYR A 234 -8.93 -12.38 16.98
CA TYR A 234 -8.16 -13.01 15.90
C TYR A 234 -7.71 -14.43 16.28
N ARG A 235 -7.33 -14.71 17.55
CA ARG A 235 -6.93 -16.07 17.98
C ARG A 235 -8.09 -17.07 17.88
N LYS A 236 -9.32 -16.69 18.24
CA LYS A 236 -10.49 -17.58 18.09
C LYS A 236 -10.70 -17.95 16.61
N ALA A 237 -10.71 -16.96 15.72
CA ALA A 237 -10.85 -17.18 14.27
C ALA A 237 -9.69 -18.03 13.70
N ALA A 238 -8.46 -17.75 14.12
CA ALA A 238 -7.26 -18.45 13.68
C ALA A 238 -7.25 -19.92 14.13
N GLN A 239 -7.76 -20.23 15.33
CA GLN A 239 -7.94 -21.59 15.85
C GLN A 239 -9.00 -22.39 15.07
N GLN A 240 -10.00 -21.72 14.51
CA GLN A 240 -11.01 -22.35 13.62
C GLN A 240 -10.51 -22.57 12.19
N GLY A 241 -9.32 -22.07 11.84
CA GLY A 241 -8.69 -22.32 10.55
C GLY A 241 -8.69 -21.13 9.57
N HIS A 242 -9.18 -19.96 9.97
CA HIS A 242 -9.26 -18.81 9.06
C HIS A 242 -7.87 -18.23 8.75
N SER A 243 -7.42 -18.32 7.48
CA SER A 243 -6.06 -17.91 7.05
C SER A 243 -5.75 -16.44 7.35
N THR A 244 -6.66 -15.52 7.04
CA THR A 244 -6.51 -14.09 7.32
C THR A 244 -6.30 -13.81 8.81
N ALA A 245 -7.02 -14.51 9.69
CA ALA A 245 -6.85 -14.36 11.14
C ALA A 245 -5.49 -14.90 11.61
N GLN A 246 -5.02 -16.02 11.05
CA GLN A 246 -3.70 -16.58 11.30
C GLN A 246 -2.58 -15.63 10.83
N LEU A 247 -2.72 -15.04 9.63
CA LEU A 247 -1.82 -14.01 9.09
C LEU A 247 -1.78 -12.75 9.97
N ARG A 248 -2.93 -12.29 10.48
CA ARG A 248 -3.02 -11.16 11.41
C ARG A 248 -2.35 -11.46 12.75
N LEU A 249 -2.60 -12.65 13.32
CA LEU A 249 -1.93 -13.08 14.55
C LEU A 249 -0.40 -13.15 14.38
N GLY A 250 0.08 -13.69 13.26
CA GLY A 250 1.50 -13.76 12.95
C GLY A 250 2.17 -12.38 12.95
N ARG A 251 1.53 -11.40 12.31
CA ARG A 251 2.01 -10.00 12.31
C ARG A 251 2.00 -9.37 13.70
N MET A 252 0.98 -9.63 14.51
CA MET A 252 0.91 -9.10 15.89
C MET A 252 2.06 -9.62 16.74
N TYR A 253 2.32 -10.94 16.74
CA TYR A 253 3.45 -11.51 17.47
C TYR A 253 4.80 -10.96 16.98
N GLU A 254 5.00 -10.89 15.66
CA GLU A 254 6.24 -10.36 15.05
C GLU A 254 6.47 -8.87 15.38
N ASN A 255 5.39 -8.08 15.51
CA ASN A 255 5.47 -6.67 15.94
C ASN A 255 5.71 -6.52 17.46
N HIS A 256 5.35 -7.51 18.28
CA HIS A 256 5.55 -7.47 19.73
C HIS A 256 6.96 -7.88 20.18
N ASP A 257 7.81 -8.39 19.30
CA ASP A 257 9.19 -8.83 19.60
C ASP A 257 10.16 -7.71 20.01
N GLY A 258 9.71 -6.47 20.16
CA GLY A 258 10.48 -5.36 20.74
C GLY A 258 10.72 -5.44 22.26
N ASN A 259 10.56 -6.61 22.89
CA ASN A 259 10.71 -6.81 24.33
C ASN A 259 11.51 -8.08 24.67
N GLU A 260 11.81 -8.30 25.96
CA GLU A 260 12.67 -9.37 26.48
C GLU A 260 12.23 -10.81 26.11
N ASN A 261 10.99 -11.01 25.66
CA ASN A 261 10.46 -12.30 25.18
C ASN A 261 10.53 -12.51 23.65
N ALA A 262 11.33 -11.73 22.91
CA ALA A 262 11.42 -11.75 21.44
C ALA A 262 11.60 -13.14 20.79
N SER A 263 12.24 -14.10 21.46
CA SER A 263 12.38 -15.46 20.93
C SER A 263 11.04 -16.23 20.90
N HIS A 264 10.09 -15.89 21.78
CA HIS A 264 8.80 -16.57 21.89
C HIS A 264 7.76 -16.00 20.93
N GLY A 265 7.70 -14.67 20.78
CA GLY A 265 6.78 -14.01 19.83
C GLY A 265 7.10 -14.42 18.39
N SER A 266 8.35 -14.30 17.95
CA SER A 266 8.81 -14.81 16.64
C SER A 266 8.45 -16.28 16.40
N SER A 267 8.53 -17.14 17.44
CA SER A 267 8.19 -18.57 17.31
C SER A 267 6.69 -18.82 17.14
N GLU A 268 5.85 -18.06 17.86
CA GLU A 268 4.40 -18.06 17.63
C GLU A 268 4.06 -17.48 16.25
N ALA A 269 4.72 -16.39 15.82
CA ALA A 269 4.52 -15.78 14.51
C ALA A 269 4.77 -16.79 13.38
N ALA A 270 5.90 -17.51 13.44
CA ALA A 270 6.22 -18.60 12.53
C ALA A 270 5.17 -19.72 12.53
N ARG A 271 4.62 -20.09 13.70
CA ARG A 271 3.58 -21.12 13.82
C ARG A 271 2.28 -20.68 13.12
N TRP A 272 1.85 -19.44 13.31
CA TRP A 272 0.63 -18.91 12.69
C TRP A 272 0.78 -18.67 11.19
N TYR A 273 1.91 -18.15 10.73
CA TYR A 273 2.19 -18.06 9.29
C TYR A 273 2.26 -19.44 8.63
N ARG A 274 2.74 -20.49 9.31
CA ARG A 274 2.72 -21.86 8.77
C ARG A 274 1.30 -22.38 8.53
N MET A 275 0.39 -22.22 9.49
CA MET A 275 -1.02 -22.67 9.35
C MET A 275 -1.77 -21.95 8.21
N ALA A 276 -1.39 -20.70 7.90
CA ALA A 276 -1.91 -19.92 6.79
C ALA A 276 -1.26 -20.31 5.44
N ALA A 277 0.07 -20.52 5.43
CA ALA A 277 0.81 -20.99 4.26
C ALA A 277 0.40 -22.41 3.82
N GLU A 278 0.02 -23.29 4.75
CA GLU A 278 -0.61 -24.58 4.49
C GLU A 278 -1.97 -24.46 3.79
N ARG A 279 -2.60 -23.27 3.83
CA ARG A 279 -3.80 -22.87 3.05
C ARG A 279 -3.46 -22.00 1.84
N GLU A 280 -2.19 -22.00 1.44
CA GLU A 280 -1.66 -21.28 0.28
C GLU A 280 -1.77 -19.75 0.33
N GLU A 281 -2.03 -19.17 1.52
CA GLU A 281 -2.13 -17.73 1.77
C GLU A 281 -0.86 -17.00 1.29
N ALA A 282 -0.96 -16.30 0.16
CA ALA A 282 0.19 -15.79 -0.59
C ALA A 282 1.11 -14.89 0.25
N GLN A 283 0.52 -14.09 1.14
CA GLN A 283 1.27 -13.20 2.03
C GLN A 283 1.83 -13.92 3.26
N ALA A 284 1.29 -15.07 3.67
CA ALA A 284 1.90 -15.91 4.72
C ALA A 284 3.11 -16.68 4.18
N LEU A 285 3.02 -17.19 2.94
CA LEU A 285 4.13 -17.79 2.20
C LEU A 285 5.33 -16.82 2.14
N LEU A 286 5.10 -15.56 1.77
CA LEU A 286 6.12 -14.50 1.80
C LEU A 286 6.76 -14.35 3.20
N ARG A 287 5.95 -14.22 4.27
CA ARG A 287 6.49 -13.97 5.62
C ARG A 287 7.29 -15.16 6.16
N LEU A 288 6.90 -16.40 5.87
CA LEU A 288 7.74 -17.57 6.18
C LEU A 288 9.09 -17.51 5.48
N GLY A 289 9.13 -17.04 4.23
CA GLY A 289 10.38 -16.80 3.50
C GLY A 289 11.30 -15.85 4.27
N VAL A 290 10.77 -14.70 4.70
CA VAL A 290 11.51 -13.70 5.49
C VAL A 290 11.96 -14.24 6.86
N LEU A 291 11.11 -15.00 7.56
CA LEU A 291 11.48 -15.59 8.85
C LEU A 291 12.61 -16.63 8.70
N HIS A 292 12.57 -17.49 7.67
CA HIS A 292 13.64 -18.45 7.38
C HIS A 292 14.93 -17.79 6.89
N LEU A 293 14.84 -16.65 6.18
CA LEU A 293 16.01 -15.88 5.73
C LEU A 293 16.81 -15.31 6.90
N HIS A 294 16.13 -14.92 7.98
CA HIS A 294 16.71 -14.24 9.15
C HIS A 294 16.77 -15.09 10.44
N GLY A 295 16.27 -16.33 10.43
CA GLY A 295 16.22 -17.20 11.62
C GLY A 295 15.26 -16.72 12.72
N ARG A 296 14.25 -15.91 12.39
CA ARG A 296 13.29 -15.36 13.36
C ARG A 296 12.22 -16.39 13.70
N GLY A 297 12.35 -17.07 14.85
CA GLY A 297 11.37 -18.07 15.32
C GLY A 297 11.39 -19.40 14.57
N VAL A 298 12.35 -19.57 13.66
CA VAL A 298 12.61 -20.77 12.87
C VAL A 298 14.12 -20.93 12.70
N VAL A 299 14.57 -22.14 12.37
CA VAL A 299 15.96 -22.34 11.95
C VAL A 299 16.23 -21.55 10.67
N GLN A 300 17.29 -20.74 10.67
CA GLN A 300 17.71 -19.98 9.50
C GLN A 300 18.08 -20.95 8.37
N SER A 301 17.53 -20.73 7.17
CA SER A 301 17.78 -21.55 5.99
C SER A 301 17.40 -20.78 4.74
N ASP A 302 18.40 -20.38 3.96
CA ASP A 302 18.18 -19.76 2.65
C ASP A 302 17.40 -20.68 1.70
N ALA A 303 17.60 -22.01 1.80
CA ALA A 303 16.92 -22.99 0.96
C ALA A 303 15.42 -23.09 1.29
N GLU A 304 15.04 -23.01 2.57
CA GLU A 304 13.62 -22.91 2.96
C GLU A 304 13.05 -21.55 2.59
N ALA A 305 13.80 -20.46 2.79
CA ALA A 305 13.37 -19.13 2.39
C ALA A 305 13.06 -19.06 0.88
N ALA A 306 13.94 -19.59 0.04
CA ALA A 306 13.72 -19.68 -1.40
C ALA A 306 12.51 -20.56 -1.79
N ARG A 307 12.27 -21.68 -1.09
CA ARG A 307 11.08 -22.53 -1.28
C ARG A 307 9.78 -21.80 -0.97
N TRP A 308 9.75 -21.01 0.09
CA TRP A 308 8.59 -20.20 0.46
C TRP A 308 8.39 -19.01 -0.48
N PHE A 309 9.46 -18.28 -0.84
CA PHE A 309 9.38 -17.23 -1.84
C PHE A 309 8.97 -17.75 -3.21
N GLN A 310 9.41 -18.94 -3.65
CA GLN A 310 8.96 -19.53 -4.92
C GLN A 310 7.45 -19.82 -4.94
N GLN A 311 6.86 -20.23 -3.81
CA GLN A 311 5.42 -20.45 -3.70
C GLN A 311 4.61 -19.14 -3.69
N ALA A 312 5.13 -18.07 -3.08
CA ALA A 312 4.51 -16.75 -3.12
C ALA A 312 4.69 -16.05 -4.48
N ALA A 313 5.86 -16.18 -5.11
CA ALA A 313 6.22 -15.58 -6.39
C ALA A 313 5.35 -16.12 -7.55
N ARG A 314 5.07 -17.44 -7.54
CA ARG A 314 4.11 -18.09 -8.45
C ARG A 314 2.66 -17.63 -8.27
N ARG A 315 2.34 -16.98 -7.14
CA ARG A 315 1.02 -16.36 -6.83
C ARG A 315 1.02 -14.84 -7.05
N GLY A 316 2.01 -14.31 -7.77
CA GLY A 316 2.08 -12.90 -8.16
C GLY A 316 2.69 -11.96 -7.12
N VAL A 317 3.08 -12.41 -5.92
CA VAL A 317 3.57 -11.50 -4.86
C VAL A 317 4.90 -10.85 -5.27
N ALA A 318 4.87 -9.57 -5.65
CA ALA A 318 6.03 -8.83 -6.17
C ALA A 318 7.25 -8.88 -5.23
N GLU A 319 7.06 -8.68 -3.93
CA GLU A 319 8.13 -8.78 -2.92
C GLU A 319 8.80 -10.16 -2.92
N ALA A 320 8.02 -11.24 -3.11
CA ALA A 320 8.56 -12.60 -3.20
C ALA A 320 9.28 -12.86 -4.53
N GLN A 321 8.78 -12.31 -5.64
CA GLN A 321 9.43 -12.37 -6.94
C GLN A 321 10.79 -11.62 -6.92
N PHE A 322 10.83 -10.43 -6.31
CA PHE A 322 12.06 -9.67 -6.11
C PHE A 322 13.07 -10.42 -5.22
N ASN A 323 12.65 -10.91 -4.05
CA ASN A 323 13.52 -11.66 -3.14
C ASN A 323 14.05 -12.94 -3.80
N LEU A 324 13.21 -13.68 -4.51
CA LEU A 324 13.61 -14.87 -5.27
C LEU A 324 14.59 -14.52 -6.40
N GLY A 325 14.36 -13.41 -7.11
CA GLY A 325 15.27 -12.91 -8.16
C GLY A 325 16.65 -12.55 -7.61
N LEU A 326 16.71 -11.90 -6.44
CA LEU A 326 17.96 -11.66 -5.71
C LEU A 326 18.65 -12.97 -5.34
N MET A 327 17.92 -13.95 -4.80
CA MET A 327 18.47 -15.25 -4.39
C MET A 327 19.10 -16.01 -5.57
N TYR A 328 18.41 -16.08 -6.72
CA TYR A 328 18.96 -16.67 -7.94
C TYR A 328 20.20 -15.91 -8.46
N SER A 329 20.22 -14.57 -8.43
CA SER A 329 21.40 -13.78 -8.85
C SER A 329 22.63 -13.94 -7.93
N ARG A 330 22.41 -14.38 -6.68
CA ARG A 330 23.45 -14.55 -5.65
C ARG A 330 23.87 -16.01 -5.43
N GLY A 331 23.05 -16.98 -5.82
CA GLY A 331 23.22 -18.39 -5.42
C GLY A 331 22.89 -18.62 -3.94
N GLN A 332 21.98 -17.82 -3.38
CA GLN A 332 21.60 -17.88 -1.97
C GLN A 332 20.40 -18.82 -1.82
N GLY A 333 20.59 -20.02 -1.25
CA GLY A 333 19.52 -21.02 -1.06
C GLY A 333 19.08 -21.78 -2.32
N VAL A 334 19.48 -21.30 -3.50
CA VAL A 334 19.29 -21.91 -4.82
C VAL A 334 20.61 -21.92 -5.58
N GLU A 335 20.73 -22.74 -6.62
CA GLU A 335 21.86 -22.63 -7.55
C GLU A 335 21.86 -21.25 -8.23
N LYS A 336 23.04 -20.67 -8.43
CA LYS A 336 23.13 -19.32 -9.01
C LYS A 336 22.70 -19.35 -10.48
N ASN A 337 21.65 -18.61 -10.82
CA ASN A 337 21.23 -18.37 -12.19
C ASN A 337 20.81 -16.90 -12.37
N ASP A 338 21.66 -16.07 -12.99
CA ASP A 338 21.31 -14.67 -13.26
C ASP A 338 20.11 -14.54 -14.22
N VAL A 339 19.82 -15.53 -15.10
CA VAL A 339 18.68 -15.51 -16.04
C VAL A 339 17.34 -15.68 -15.31
N ASP A 340 17.24 -16.67 -14.41
CA ASP A 340 16.07 -16.81 -13.53
C ASP A 340 15.97 -15.59 -12.60
N GLY A 341 17.11 -15.08 -12.12
CA GLY A 341 17.19 -13.84 -11.36
C GLY A 341 16.50 -12.67 -12.06
N ALA A 342 16.88 -12.38 -13.31
CA ALA A 342 16.31 -11.31 -14.12
C ALA A 342 14.83 -11.58 -14.50
N SER A 343 14.45 -12.84 -14.70
CA SER A 343 13.08 -13.25 -15.02
C SER A 343 12.10 -12.97 -13.87
N TRP A 344 12.47 -13.31 -12.64
CA TRP A 344 11.66 -13.00 -11.45
C TRP A 344 11.70 -11.51 -11.10
N MET A 345 12.85 -10.87 -11.23
CA MET A 345 12.99 -9.43 -10.98
C MET A 345 12.17 -8.59 -11.98
N ARG A 346 11.99 -9.05 -13.22
CA ARG A 346 11.08 -8.44 -14.20
C ARG A 346 9.62 -8.55 -13.81
N GLN A 347 9.15 -9.71 -13.34
CA GLN A 347 7.76 -9.86 -12.89
C GLN A 347 7.41 -8.95 -11.69
N ALA A 348 8.39 -8.65 -10.82
CA ALA A 348 8.24 -7.64 -9.77
C ALA A 348 8.30 -6.20 -10.31
N ALA A 349 9.20 -5.93 -11.26
CA ALA A 349 9.36 -4.61 -11.88
C ALA A 349 8.16 -4.19 -12.78
N ASP A 350 7.49 -5.18 -13.39
CA ASP A 350 6.23 -5.01 -14.13
C ASP A 350 5.01 -4.81 -13.21
N GLN A 351 5.17 -4.98 -11.90
CA GLN A 351 4.19 -4.63 -10.86
C GLN A 351 4.58 -3.37 -10.08
N ASP A 352 5.37 -2.49 -10.71
CA ASP A 352 5.79 -1.18 -10.18
C ASP A 352 6.46 -1.23 -8.80
N MET A 353 7.28 -2.26 -8.58
CA MET A 353 8.20 -2.34 -7.44
C MET A 353 9.54 -1.66 -7.79
N ALA A 354 9.73 -0.43 -7.32
CA ALA A 354 10.90 0.41 -7.60
C ALA A 354 12.26 -0.27 -7.39
N GLU A 355 12.42 -1.09 -6.34
CA GLU A 355 13.66 -1.82 -6.06
C GLU A 355 13.93 -2.90 -7.11
N ALA A 356 12.88 -3.55 -7.61
CA ALA A 356 12.98 -4.56 -8.66
C ALA A 356 13.27 -3.93 -10.02
N GLN A 357 12.65 -2.78 -10.32
CA GLN A 357 12.99 -1.97 -11.49
C GLN A 357 14.44 -1.51 -11.45
N PHE A 358 14.93 -0.99 -10.32
CA PHE A 358 16.34 -0.62 -10.14
C PHE A 358 17.29 -1.82 -10.25
N GLY A 359 16.94 -2.96 -9.66
CA GLY A 359 17.70 -4.20 -9.78
C GLY A 359 17.80 -4.67 -11.24
N LEU A 360 16.68 -4.71 -11.96
CA LEU A 360 16.63 -5.09 -13.37
C LEU A 360 17.37 -4.10 -14.27
N GLY A 361 17.27 -2.80 -14.01
CA GLY A 361 18.06 -1.78 -14.72
C GLY A 361 19.57 -2.01 -14.56
N SER A 362 19.99 -2.41 -13.37
CA SER A 362 21.39 -2.79 -13.09
C SER A 362 21.79 -4.09 -13.80
N MET A 363 20.89 -5.07 -13.90
CA MET A 363 21.13 -6.30 -14.66
C MET A 363 21.29 -6.04 -16.17
N TYR A 364 20.50 -5.11 -16.74
CA TYR A 364 20.68 -4.63 -18.12
C TYR A 364 21.98 -3.84 -18.33
N MET A 365 22.40 -3.05 -17.35
CA MET A 365 23.65 -2.28 -17.43
C MET A 365 24.90 -3.18 -17.37
N ASP A 366 24.83 -4.28 -16.61
CA ASP A 366 25.93 -5.24 -16.43
C ASP A 366 25.91 -6.40 -17.46
N GLY A 367 24.80 -6.62 -18.18
CA GLY A 367 24.60 -7.81 -19.01
C GLY A 367 24.41 -9.11 -18.21
N ARG A 368 23.88 -9.02 -16.97
CA ARG A 368 23.68 -10.18 -16.08
C ARG A 368 22.30 -10.79 -16.28
N GLY A 369 22.23 -11.97 -16.87
CA GLY A 369 20.97 -12.70 -17.08
C GLY A 369 20.08 -12.16 -18.22
N VAL A 370 20.48 -11.03 -18.82
CA VAL A 370 19.86 -10.37 -19.96
C VAL A 370 20.96 -9.87 -20.90
N GLU A 371 20.62 -9.62 -22.16
CA GLU A 371 21.52 -8.91 -23.07
C GLU A 371 21.79 -7.49 -22.55
N GLN A 372 23.04 -7.03 -22.64
CA GLN A 372 23.45 -5.73 -22.11
C GLN A 372 22.86 -4.59 -22.97
N SER A 373 22.18 -3.64 -22.34
CA SER A 373 21.68 -2.43 -23.01
C SER A 373 21.58 -1.26 -22.02
N ASP A 374 22.27 -0.17 -22.35
CA ASP A 374 22.18 1.07 -21.59
C ASP A 374 20.79 1.73 -21.76
N GLU A 375 20.13 1.54 -22.91
CA GLU A 375 18.79 2.06 -23.19
C GLU A 375 17.75 1.40 -22.27
N MET A 376 17.82 0.07 -22.14
CA MET A 376 16.94 -0.68 -21.24
C MET A 376 17.26 -0.37 -19.77
N ALA A 377 18.54 -0.28 -19.41
CA ALA A 377 18.96 0.14 -18.07
C ALA A 377 18.41 1.53 -17.71
N ALA A 378 18.55 2.51 -18.61
CA ALA A 378 18.03 3.86 -18.42
C ALA A 378 16.49 3.92 -18.37
N MET A 379 15.79 3.07 -19.13
CA MET A 379 14.33 2.97 -19.07
C MET A 379 13.87 2.46 -17.70
N TRP A 380 14.48 1.39 -17.18
CA TRP A 380 14.15 0.82 -15.88
C TRP A 380 14.54 1.73 -14.71
N TYR A 381 15.72 2.35 -14.78
CA TYR A 381 16.09 3.40 -13.81
C TYR A 381 15.18 4.62 -13.88
N ARG A 382 14.57 4.95 -15.03
CA ARG A 382 13.60 6.04 -15.13
C ARG A 382 12.31 5.78 -14.37
N ARG A 383 11.67 4.61 -14.54
CA ARG A 383 10.46 4.23 -13.77
C ARG A 383 10.71 4.37 -12.26
N ALA A 384 11.78 3.73 -11.77
CA ALA A 384 12.12 3.76 -10.35
C ALA A 384 12.48 5.17 -9.86
N ALA A 385 13.15 5.97 -10.70
CA ALA A 385 13.49 7.35 -10.38
C ALA A 385 12.26 8.28 -10.33
N GLU A 386 11.23 8.00 -11.11
CA GLU A 386 9.96 8.72 -11.17
C GLU A 386 9.05 8.35 -9.98
N GLU A 387 9.06 7.07 -9.56
CA GLU A 387 8.46 6.58 -8.30
C GLU A 387 9.18 7.11 -7.04
N GLY A 388 10.43 7.58 -7.18
CA GLY A 388 11.16 8.30 -6.14
C GLY A 388 12.49 7.67 -5.70
N HIS A 389 12.77 6.42 -6.10
CA HIS A 389 13.88 5.61 -5.60
C HIS A 389 15.25 6.30 -5.78
N ALA A 390 15.82 6.79 -4.67
CA ALA A 390 16.97 7.68 -4.67
C ALA A 390 18.21 7.11 -5.39
N ALA A 391 18.47 5.80 -5.28
CA ALA A 391 19.58 5.17 -5.98
C ALA A 391 19.36 5.08 -7.51
N ALA A 392 18.11 4.94 -7.97
CA ALA A 392 17.79 4.98 -9.40
C ALA A 392 17.93 6.40 -9.97
N GLN A 393 17.51 7.41 -9.20
CA GLN A 393 17.73 8.82 -9.54
C GLN A 393 19.23 9.16 -9.67
N LEU A 394 20.08 8.64 -8.77
CA LEU A 394 21.54 8.76 -8.90
C LEU A 394 22.06 8.13 -10.21
N HIS A 395 21.69 6.88 -10.50
CA HIS A 395 22.18 6.16 -11.68
C HIS A 395 21.69 6.80 -12.99
N LEU A 396 20.43 7.20 -13.07
CA LEU A 396 19.89 7.94 -14.22
C LEU A 396 20.60 9.30 -14.40
N GLY A 397 20.96 9.98 -13.31
CA GLY A 397 21.78 11.19 -13.34
C GLY A 397 23.17 10.95 -13.92
N LEU A 398 23.83 9.85 -13.54
CA LEU A 398 25.12 9.44 -14.12
C LEU A 398 24.99 9.13 -15.62
N MET A 399 23.94 8.41 -16.03
CA MET A 399 23.67 8.11 -17.44
C MET A 399 23.45 9.38 -18.28
N HIS A 400 22.74 10.39 -17.76
CA HIS A 400 22.63 11.71 -18.41
C HIS A 400 23.96 12.48 -18.40
N CYS A 401 24.82 12.35 -17.39
CA CYS A 401 26.17 12.92 -17.38
C CYS A 401 27.07 12.30 -18.47
N GLU A 402 26.95 11.00 -18.71
CA GLU A 402 27.80 10.24 -19.65
C GLU A 402 27.26 10.30 -21.08
N GLY A 403 25.95 10.13 -21.27
CA GLY A 403 25.28 9.93 -22.56
C GLY A 403 25.02 8.47 -22.89
N ARG A 404 24.88 7.61 -21.88
CA ARG A 404 24.63 6.17 -21.99
C ARG A 404 23.14 5.90 -21.95
N GLY A 405 22.56 5.26 -22.98
CA GLY A 405 21.12 4.95 -23.06
C GLY A 405 20.17 6.17 -23.14
N VAL A 406 20.68 7.38 -22.89
CA VAL A 406 19.95 8.65 -22.89
C VAL A 406 20.79 9.74 -23.53
N LYS A 407 20.13 10.81 -23.97
CA LYS A 407 20.81 12.01 -24.46
C LYS A 407 21.66 12.64 -23.34
N LYS A 408 22.95 12.83 -23.62
CA LYS A 408 23.89 13.50 -22.71
C LYS A 408 23.40 14.91 -22.36
N SER A 409 23.21 15.17 -21.07
CA SER A 409 22.57 16.38 -20.55
C SER A 409 22.93 16.61 -19.09
N TYR A 410 23.86 17.53 -18.82
CA TYR A 410 24.21 17.90 -17.45
C TYR A 410 23.06 18.59 -16.70
N ALA A 411 22.08 19.19 -17.39
CA ALA A 411 20.93 19.83 -16.76
C ALA A 411 19.92 18.79 -16.21
N GLU A 412 19.64 17.73 -16.98
CA GLU A 412 18.81 16.61 -16.52
C GLU A 412 19.53 15.84 -15.42
N ALA A 413 20.84 15.59 -15.57
CA ALA A 413 21.66 14.96 -14.53
C ALA A 413 21.63 15.73 -13.20
N ALA A 414 21.82 17.07 -13.23
CA ALA A 414 21.72 17.91 -12.04
C ALA A 414 20.30 17.93 -11.42
N THR A 415 19.27 17.63 -12.20
CA THR A 415 17.89 17.55 -11.71
C THR A 415 17.66 16.23 -10.99
N TRP A 416 18.12 15.11 -11.55
CA TRP A 416 18.04 13.79 -10.91
C TRP A 416 18.95 13.67 -9.68
N PHE A 417 20.18 14.20 -9.73
CA PHE A 417 21.04 14.29 -8.56
C PHE A 417 20.41 15.11 -7.44
N ARG A 418 19.67 16.18 -7.74
CA ARG A 418 18.96 16.95 -6.71
C ARG A 418 17.87 16.13 -6.00
N LYS A 419 16.97 15.48 -6.75
CA LYS A 419 15.93 14.61 -6.15
C LYS A 419 16.51 13.50 -5.25
N SER A 420 17.67 12.96 -5.63
CA SER A 420 18.36 11.90 -4.86
C SER A 420 19.08 12.49 -3.63
N ALA A 421 19.76 13.63 -3.80
CA ALA A 421 20.49 14.35 -2.76
C ALA A 421 19.57 14.93 -1.66
N GLU A 422 18.32 15.24 -2.01
CA GLU A 422 17.26 15.68 -1.08
C GLU A 422 16.65 14.52 -0.26
N GLN A 423 16.99 13.26 -0.60
CA GLN A 423 16.67 12.04 0.15
C GLN A 423 17.92 11.48 0.88
N ASP A 424 18.86 12.34 1.23
CA ASP A 424 20.13 12.02 1.91
C ASP A 424 21.00 10.93 1.24
N ASN A 425 20.85 10.73 -0.08
CA ASN A 425 21.82 9.95 -0.84
C ASN A 425 23.16 10.70 -0.92
N SER A 426 24.14 10.25 -0.14
CA SER A 426 25.41 10.97 0.05
C SER A 426 26.24 11.06 -1.25
N ASP A 427 26.21 10.06 -2.12
CA ASP A 427 26.88 10.11 -3.42
C ASP A 427 26.22 11.11 -4.38
N ALA A 428 24.89 11.19 -4.42
CA ALA A 428 24.18 12.22 -5.18
C ALA A 428 24.46 13.63 -4.64
N GLN A 429 24.61 13.78 -3.32
CA GLN A 429 25.06 15.04 -2.71
C GLN A 429 26.50 15.41 -3.15
N VAL A 430 27.42 14.44 -3.32
CA VAL A 430 28.74 14.70 -3.94
C VAL A 430 28.59 15.12 -5.40
N GLN A 431 27.84 14.36 -6.21
CA GLN A 431 27.67 14.66 -7.63
C GLN A 431 27.06 16.05 -7.83
N LEU A 432 26.02 16.42 -7.08
CA LEU A 432 25.41 17.75 -7.12
C LEU A 432 26.40 18.85 -6.70
N GLY A 433 27.24 18.60 -5.70
CA GLY A 433 28.33 19.49 -5.32
C GLY A 433 29.34 19.71 -6.46
N ASP A 434 29.76 18.65 -7.15
CA ASP A 434 30.65 18.73 -8.32
C ASP A 434 29.97 19.48 -9.50
N MET A 435 28.67 19.31 -9.71
CA MET A 435 27.90 20.08 -10.71
C MET A 435 27.96 21.58 -10.43
N TYR A 436 27.77 22.00 -9.17
CA TYR A 436 27.92 23.39 -8.74
C TYR A 436 29.38 23.89 -8.76
N GLN A 437 30.36 23.04 -8.42
CA GLN A 437 31.79 23.41 -8.40
C GLN A 437 32.35 23.67 -9.81
N TYR A 438 31.99 22.83 -10.79
CA TYR A 438 32.48 22.97 -12.17
C TYR A 438 31.54 23.75 -13.08
N GLY A 439 30.28 24.00 -12.68
CA GLY A 439 29.28 24.66 -13.52
C GLY A 439 28.71 23.74 -14.61
N ARG A 440 28.54 22.46 -14.31
CA ARG A 440 28.00 21.44 -15.24
C ARG A 440 26.48 21.40 -15.07
N GLY A 441 25.74 21.88 -16.07
CA GLY A 441 24.27 21.93 -16.05
C GLY A 441 23.66 22.96 -15.08
N LEU A 442 24.43 23.44 -14.11
CA LEU A 442 24.08 24.48 -13.15
C LEU A 442 25.02 25.67 -13.30
N ARG A 443 24.58 26.86 -12.87
CA ARG A 443 25.48 28.01 -12.73
C ARG A 443 26.52 27.70 -11.65
N LYS A 444 27.81 27.84 -12.00
CA LYS A 444 28.93 27.61 -11.08
C LYS A 444 28.78 28.42 -9.78
N ASN A 445 28.79 27.74 -8.64
CA ASN A 445 28.65 28.33 -7.31
C ASN A 445 29.40 27.47 -6.28
N PHE A 446 30.52 27.97 -5.75
CA PHE A 446 31.32 27.22 -4.79
C PHE A 446 30.67 27.10 -3.40
N THR A 447 29.84 28.06 -2.98
CA THR A 447 29.17 28.02 -1.66
C THR A 447 28.07 26.96 -1.63
N GLU A 448 27.32 26.79 -2.72
CA GLU A 448 26.42 25.64 -2.91
C GLU A 448 27.20 24.32 -2.91
N ALA A 449 28.32 24.24 -3.64
CA ALA A 449 29.15 23.04 -3.66
C ALA A 449 29.60 22.62 -2.24
N VAL A 450 30.09 23.57 -1.44
CA VAL A 450 30.44 23.33 -0.03
C VAL A 450 29.22 22.91 0.79
N ALA A 451 28.04 23.50 0.59
CA ALA A 451 26.83 23.13 1.32
C ALA A 451 26.44 21.66 1.07
N TRP A 452 26.48 21.21 -0.19
CA TRP A 452 26.19 19.83 -0.56
C TRP A 452 27.26 18.84 -0.13
N TYR A 453 28.55 19.16 -0.27
CA TYR A 453 29.62 18.34 0.31
C TYR A 453 29.52 18.26 1.84
N ARG A 454 29.09 19.33 2.53
CA ARG A 454 28.95 19.31 4.00
C ARG A 454 27.85 18.35 4.47
N ARG A 455 26.73 18.26 3.75
CA ARG A 455 25.68 17.25 4.01
C ARG A 455 26.21 15.83 3.81
N SER A 456 26.89 15.59 2.69
CA SER A 456 27.42 14.27 2.37
C SER A 456 28.53 13.82 3.32
N ALA A 457 29.38 14.75 3.76
CA ALA A 457 30.40 14.50 4.77
C ALA A 457 29.82 14.24 6.17
N THR A 458 28.65 14.78 6.53
CA THR A 458 27.95 14.38 7.77
C THR A 458 27.38 12.95 7.72
N LEU A 459 27.34 12.35 6.53
CA LEU A 459 27.02 10.93 6.29
C LEU A 459 28.29 10.08 6.05
N ALA A 460 29.46 10.56 6.49
CA ALA A 460 30.78 9.92 6.35
C ALA A 460 31.20 9.56 4.90
N ASN A 461 30.67 10.26 3.89
CA ASN A 461 31.11 10.06 2.52
C ASN A 461 32.53 10.64 2.31
N THR A 462 33.51 9.77 2.15
CA THR A 462 34.93 10.15 2.11
C THR A 462 35.28 11.04 0.91
N SER A 463 34.57 10.90 -0.22
CA SER A 463 34.73 11.80 -1.37
C SER A 463 34.25 13.22 -1.02
N ALA A 464 33.18 13.35 -0.24
CA ALA A 464 32.72 14.64 0.27
C ALA A 464 33.69 15.26 1.28
N GLU A 465 34.25 14.47 2.18
CA GLU A 465 35.25 14.93 3.17
C GLU A 465 36.52 15.43 2.48
N THR A 466 37.09 14.65 1.56
CA THR A 466 38.23 15.07 0.72
C THR A 466 37.86 16.25 -0.20
N ASN A 467 36.61 16.40 -0.62
CA ASN A 467 36.14 17.60 -1.34
C ASN A 467 36.14 18.84 -0.42
N LEU A 468 35.57 18.76 0.79
CA LEU A 468 35.59 19.85 1.76
C LEU A 468 37.02 20.28 2.11
N GLY A 469 37.92 19.32 2.36
CA GLY A 469 39.33 19.60 2.60
C GLY A 469 39.93 20.47 1.50
N ARG A 470 39.66 20.14 0.22
CA ARG A 470 40.12 20.93 -0.95
C ARG A 470 39.50 22.32 -1.02
N MET A 471 38.23 22.47 -0.64
CA MET A 471 37.55 23.77 -0.64
C MET A 471 38.09 24.71 0.44
N TYR A 472 38.34 24.20 1.65
CA TYR A 472 38.98 24.96 2.75
C TYR A 472 40.47 25.24 2.49
N GLU A 473 41.22 24.30 1.92
CA GLU A 473 42.62 24.50 1.52
C GLU A 473 42.77 25.61 0.47
N SER A 474 41.79 25.72 -0.43
CA SER A 474 41.81 26.63 -1.58
C SER A 474 41.08 27.97 -1.34
N GLY A 475 40.26 28.08 -0.29
CA GLY A 475 39.39 29.25 -0.06
C GLY A 475 38.26 29.37 -1.09
N LEU A 476 37.67 28.25 -1.52
CA LEU A 476 36.62 28.21 -2.54
C LEU A 476 35.24 28.06 -1.89
N GLY A 477 34.43 29.13 -1.90
CA GLY A 477 33.07 29.12 -1.34
C GLY A 477 33.01 29.18 0.20
N VAL A 478 34.17 29.12 0.85
CA VAL A 478 34.46 29.31 2.28
C VAL A 478 35.77 30.07 2.42
N ASP A 479 35.99 30.68 3.58
CA ASP A 479 37.29 31.24 3.94
C ASP A 479 38.38 30.16 3.97
N ARG A 480 39.61 30.56 3.64
CA ARG A 480 40.76 29.64 3.55
C ARG A 480 41.25 29.26 4.95
N ASP A 481 41.12 27.98 5.31
CA ASP A 481 41.53 27.45 6.60
C ASP A 481 42.25 26.10 6.43
N ALA A 482 43.57 26.11 6.66
CA ALA A 482 44.40 24.91 6.58
C ALA A 482 44.16 23.92 7.75
N ALA A 483 43.73 24.38 8.92
CA ALA A 483 43.45 23.52 10.07
C ALA A 483 42.12 22.77 9.87
N THR A 484 41.08 23.47 9.40
CA THR A 484 39.83 22.81 9.00
C THR A 484 40.03 21.92 7.78
N ALA A 485 40.86 22.30 6.80
CA ALA A 485 41.19 21.42 5.67
C ALA A 485 41.86 20.11 6.13
N ALA A 486 42.89 20.18 6.96
CA ALA A 486 43.58 19.01 7.52
C ALA A 486 42.66 18.16 8.41
N SER A 487 41.69 18.78 9.10
CA SER A 487 40.66 18.07 9.87
C SER A 487 39.76 17.21 8.97
N TRP A 488 39.32 17.73 7.82
CA TRP A 488 38.54 16.96 6.84
C TRP A 488 39.36 15.89 6.13
N TYR A 489 40.61 16.17 5.74
CA TYR A 489 41.51 15.14 5.19
C TYR A 489 41.79 14.01 6.18
N ARG A 490 41.87 14.31 7.49
CA ARG A 490 42.04 13.29 8.52
C ARG A 490 40.83 12.36 8.62
N LYS A 491 39.60 12.89 8.66
CA LYS A 491 38.40 12.04 8.66
C LYS A 491 38.34 11.13 7.44
N ALA A 492 38.56 11.68 6.25
CA ALA A 492 38.61 10.90 5.02
C ALA A 492 39.68 9.78 5.11
N ALA A 493 40.85 10.08 5.67
CA ALA A 493 41.95 9.13 5.87
C ALA A 493 41.62 8.03 6.91
N ASP A 494 40.98 8.40 8.02
CA ASP A 494 40.51 7.51 9.09
C ASP A 494 39.39 6.58 8.57
N HIS A 495 38.54 7.07 7.67
CA HIS A 495 37.56 6.31 6.89
C HIS A 495 38.17 5.56 5.67
N GLY A 496 39.49 5.59 5.49
CA GLY A 496 40.22 4.77 4.51
C GLY A 496 40.43 5.36 3.11
N ASP A 497 40.11 6.64 2.85
CA ASP A 497 40.41 7.29 1.57
C ASP A 497 41.91 7.61 1.41
N ALA A 498 42.54 6.93 0.44
CA ALA A 498 43.93 7.15 0.06
C ALA A 498 44.22 8.60 -0.41
N LYS A 499 43.23 9.36 -0.90
CA LYS A 499 43.43 10.78 -1.27
C LYS A 499 43.47 11.68 -0.04
N GLY A 500 42.67 11.40 0.99
CA GLY A 500 42.80 12.00 2.32
C GLY A 500 44.16 11.69 2.95
N GLN A 501 44.57 10.41 2.93
CA GLN A 501 45.87 9.96 3.45
C GLN A 501 47.07 10.65 2.74
N TYR A 502 46.98 10.88 1.44
CA TYR A 502 48.01 11.59 0.65
C TYR A 502 48.02 13.12 0.86
N ARG A 503 46.98 13.69 1.49
CA ARG A 503 46.80 15.15 1.67
C ARG A 503 47.01 15.62 3.13
N LEU A 504 47.49 14.73 3.98
CA LEU A 504 47.98 15.00 5.35
C LEU A 504 49.50 15.27 5.35
#